data_AF-A0A975RJJ4-F1
#
_entry.id   AF-A0A975RJJ4-F1
#
_cell.length_a   1.000
_cell.length_b   1.000
_cell.length_c   1.000
_cell.angle_alpha   90.00
_cell.angle_beta   90.00
_cell.angle_gamma   90.00
#
_symmetry.space_group_name_H-M   'P 1'
#
loop_
_entity.id
_entity.type
_entity.pdbx_description
1 polymer ?
#
loop_
_entity_poly.entity_id
_entity_poly.type
_entity_poly.pdbx_seq_one_letter_code
_entity_poly.pdbx_strand_id
1 'polypeptide(L)'
;MSDCVSLTIHSCPPHRVGVVTATLEQRWLVDIDDANRKTLQLGDPYSVDTSTVDELVHDLRDVAPDIAFTVTDDPDDEWLGSLRRYVPGLGLFEASCDHDGNAVFTVADIVNLDRLPSARRQTELGLPWDDAIAAMPTGEVTEPPSCQARWEPASGCITVHNAGPDGGDLPLAPASVTAVDDDGNLADPAAADTVLASAGFLRANEWEAQNVTCRVWATSVYRIADLGEFPVPLVELRER
;
A
#
# COMPACT_ATOMS: atom_id res chain seq x y z
N MET A 1 -26.90 6.54 16.23
CA MET A 1 -25.57 7.13 15.98
C MET A 1 -25.09 6.59 14.64
N SER A 2 -24.35 7.37 13.86
CA SER A 2 -23.62 6.82 12.70
C SER A 2 -22.36 6.18 13.24
N ASP A 3 -22.06 4.97 12.79
CA ASP A 3 -20.78 4.30 13.05
C ASP A 3 -19.70 5.08 12.28
N CYS A 4 -18.83 5.78 13.01
CA CYS A 4 -17.78 6.58 12.40
C CYS A 4 -16.50 5.75 12.35
N VAL A 5 -16.01 5.51 11.13
CA VAL A 5 -14.71 4.89 10.92
C VAL A 5 -13.67 5.98 10.72
N SER A 6 -12.56 5.88 11.46
CA SER A 6 -11.38 6.71 11.28
C SER A 6 -10.21 5.89 10.75
N LEU A 7 -9.55 6.38 9.70
CA LEU A 7 -8.35 5.82 9.11
C LEU A 7 -7.21 6.83 9.27
N THR A 8 -6.06 6.39 9.77
CA THR A 8 -4.82 7.17 9.73
C THR A 8 -3.77 6.41 8.93
N ILE A 9 -3.23 7.03 7.87
CA ILE A 9 -2.07 6.47 7.16
C ILE A 9 -0.80 6.98 7.82
N HIS A 10 0.04 6.08 8.32
CA HIS A 10 1.27 6.42 9.04
C HIS A 10 2.49 6.43 8.12
N SER A 11 2.48 5.60 7.09
CA SER A 11 3.54 5.56 6.08
C SER A 11 2.98 5.08 4.76
N CYS A 12 3.35 5.75 3.68
CA CYS A 12 2.96 5.39 2.33
C CYS A 12 4.11 5.69 1.38
N PRO A 13 4.72 4.69 0.72
CA PRO A 13 5.73 4.92 -0.30
C PRO A 13 5.20 5.87 -1.39
N PRO A 14 6.01 6.77 -1.97
CA PRO A 14 5.50 7.85 -2.81
C PRO A 14 4.79 7.32 -4.05
N HIS A 15 5.29 6.22 -4.61
CA HIS A 15 4.67 5.52 -5.75
C HIS A 15 3.32 4.85 -5.44
N ARG A 16 2.94 4.71 -4.18
CA ARG A 16 1.66 4.14 -3.73
C ARG A 16 0.59 5.19 -3.46
N VAL A 17 0.97 6.46 -3.39
CA VAL A 17 0.03 7.57 -3.09
C VAL A 17 -1.19 7.51 -4.02
N GLY A 18 -0.99 7.41 -5.33
CA GLY A 18 -2.10 7.39 -6.29
C GLY A 18 -3.08 6.23 -6.07
N VAL A 19 -2.59 5.01 -5.85
CA VAL A 19 -3.48 3.86 -5.63
C VAL A 19 -4.19 3.93 -4.28
N VAL A 20 -3.50 4.37 -3.22
CA VAL A 20 -4.10 4.56 -1.90
C VAL A 20 -5.20 5.63 -1.98
N THR A 21 -4.92 6.80 -2.55
CA THR A 21 -5.92 7.87 -2.69
C THR A 21 -7.13 7.41 -3.49
N ALA A 22 -6.95 6.64 -4.57
CA ALA A 22 -8.05 6.06 -5.32
C ALA A 22 -8.91 5.09 -4.47
N THR A 23 -8.28 4.28 -3.61
CA THR A 23 -9.01 3.43 -2.65
C THR A 23 -9.77 4.27 -1.62
N LEU A 24 -9.17 5.34 -1.09
CA LEU A 24 -9.85 6.24 -0.15
C LEU A 24 -11.08 6.89 -0.78
N GLU A 25 -10.97 7.32 -2.02
CA GLU A 25 -12.07 7.93 -2.78
C GLU A 25 -13.21 6.93 -3.02
N GLN A 26 -12.90 5.71 -3.48
CA GLN A 26 -13.90 4.64 -3.67
C GLN A 26 -14.66 4.32 -2.39
N ARG A 27 -14.02 4.54 -1.24
CA ARG A 27 -14.56 4.34 0.11
C ARG A 27 -15.15 5.62 0.72
N TRP A 28 -15.21 6.72 -0.04
CA TRP A 28 -15.76 8.01 0.38
C TRP A 28 -15.03 8.64 1.59
N LEU A 29 -13.76 8.29 1.80
CA LEU A 29 -12.88 8.87 2.83
C LEU A 29 -12.26 10.21 2.39
N VAL A 30 -12.22 10.45 1.07
CA VAL A 30 -11.80 11.71 0.44
C VAL A 30 -12.77 12.03 -0.71
N ASP A 31 -12.85 13.31 -1.08
CA ASP A 31 -13.75 13.77 -2.16
C ASP A 31 -13.30 13.26 -3.55
N ILE A 32 -14.25 13.04 -4.46
CA ILE A 32 -14.01 12.55 -5.83
C ILE A 32 -13.10 13.48 -6.66
N ASP A 33 -13.08 14.78 -6.35
CA ASP A 33 -12.17 15.73 -7.01
C ASP A 33 -10.72 15.64 -6.51
N ASP A 34 -10.48 14.90 -5.41
CA ASP A 34 -9.15 14.64 -4.85
C ASP A 34 -8.46 13.41 -5.45
N ALA A 35 -9.11 12.63 -6.33
CA ALA A 35 -8.53 11.47 -7.03
C ALA A 35 -7.23 11.79 -7.80
N ASN A 36 -7.13 13.02 -8.31
CA ASN A 36 -5.95 13.54 -9.01
C ASN A 36 -4.88 14.07 -8.05
N ARG A 37 -5.11 14.01 -6.73
CA ARG A 37 -4.10 14.38 -5.75
C ARG A 37 -2.97 13.37 -5.83
N LYS A 38 -1.88 13.86 -6.40
CA LYS A 38 -0.55 13.29 -6.26
C LYS A 38 0.02 13.53 -4.85
N THR A 39 -0.81 13.69 -3.83
CA THR A 39 -0.42 14.02 -2.46
C THR A 39 -1.29 13.26 -1.46
N LEU A 40 -0.68 12.72 -0.42
CA LEU A 40 -1.34 12.04 0.70
C LEU A 40 -0.83 12.63 2.01
N GLN A 41 -1.73 12.85 2.96
CA GLN A 41 -1.38 13.35 4.28
C GLN A 41 -1.14 12.17 5.22
N LEU A 42 0.01 12.16 5.89
CA LEU A 42 0.40 11.13 6.86
C LEU A 42 0.20 11.61 8.30
N GLY A 43 -0.31 10.71 9.13
CA GLY A 43 -0.52 10.92 10.57
C GLY A 43 -1.81 11.65 10.94
N ASP A 44 -2.56 12.14 9.96
CA ASP A 44 -3.87 12.77 10.19
C ASP A 44 -5.02 11.79 9.90
N PRO A 45 -6.12 11.84 10.67
CA PRO A 45 -7.25 10.95 10.48
C PRO A 45 -8.14 11.38 9.30
N TYR A 46 -8.57 10.39 8.53
CA TYR A 46 -9.66 10.43 7.56
C TYR A 46 -10.90 9.78 8.19
N SER A 47 -12.06 10.42 8.15
CA SER A 47 -13.27 9.91 8.80
C SER A 47 -14.45 9.79 7.84
N VAL A 48 -15.23 8.71 7.96
CA VAL A 48 -16.44 8.45 7.16
C VAL A 48 -17.49 7.68 7.96
N ASP A 49 -18.76 7.93 7.67
CA ASP A 49 -19.91 7.36 8.41
C ASP A 49 -20.41 6.01 7.86
N THR A 50 -19.77 5.42 6.85
CA THR A 50 -20.39 4.31 6.06
C THR A 50 -19.47 3.19 5.60
N SER A 51 -18.21 3.14 6.03
CA SER A 51 -17.29 2.07 5.60
C SER A 51 -17.22 0.95 6.63
N THR A 52 -17.17 -0.31 6.19
CA THR A 52 -16.84 -1.41 7.13
C THR A 52 -15.33 -1.49 7.29
N VAL A 53 -14.85 -1.63 8.53
CA VAL A 53 -13.40 -1.64 8.79
C VAL A 53 -12.71 -2.82 8.13
N ASP A 54 -13.32 -4.02 8.13
CA ASP A 54 -12.71 -5.21 7.53
C ASP A 54 -12.43 -5.07 6.05
N GLU A 55 -13.39 -4.52 5.30
CA GLU A 55 -13.21 -4.32 3.87
C GLU A 55 -12.18 -3.22 3.57
N LEU A 56 -12.17 -2.13 4.35
CA LEU A 56 -11.16 -1.08 4.19
C LEU A 56 -9.74 -1.60 4.46
N VAL A 57 -9.56 -2.38 5.53
CA VAL A 57 -8.26 -3.01 5.86
C VAL A 57 -7.85 -4.00 4.79
N HIS A 58 -8.80 -4.79 4.26
CA HIS A 58 -8.53 -5.73 3.18
C HIS A 58 -8.06 -5.02 1.91
N ASP A 59 -8.83 -4.04 1.43
CA ASP A 59 -8.53 -3.29 0.22
C ASP A 59 -7.15 -2.61 0.30
N LEU A 60 -6.87 -1.91 1.40
CA LEU A 60 -5.60 -1.21 1.59
C LEU A 60 -4.40 -2.17 1.57
N ARG A 61 -4.54 -3.36 2.18
CA ARG A 61 -3.49 -4.38 2.18
C ARG A 61 -3.30 -5.05 0.83
N ASP A 62 -4.37 -5.19 0.05
CA ASP A 62 -4.31 -5.80 -1.28
C ASP A 62 -3.61 -4.85 -2.27
N VAL A 63 -4.02 -3.58 -2.30
CA VAL A 63 -3.50 -2.61 -3.27
C VAL A 63 -2.11 -2.05 -2.91
N ALA A 64 -1.79 -1.99 -1.62
CA ALA A 64 -0.56 -1.37 -1.13
C ALA A 64 -0.03 -2.08 0.15
N PRO A 65 0.48 -3.32 0.05
CA PRO A 65 0.94 -4.11 1.20
C PRO A 65 2.16 -3.53 1.94
N ASP A 66 2.79 -2.50 1.37
CA ASP A 66 3.97 -1.80 1.88
C ASP A 66 3.65 -0.50 2.63
N ILE A 67 2.37 -0.17 2.84
CA ILE A 67 1.93 0.97 3.65
C ILE A 67 1.72 0.57 5.11
N ALA A 68 1.75 1.54 6.01
CA ALA A 68 1.33 1.37 7.40
C ALA A 68 0.14 2.27 7.73
N PHE A 69 -0.85 1.72 8.45
CA PHE A 69 -2.07 2.45 8.79
C PHE A 69 -2.71 1.97 10.09
N THR A 70 -3.62 2.76 10.62
CA THR A 70 -4.55 2.41 11.70
C THR A 70 -5.96 2.70 11.26
N VAL A 71 -6.87 1.75 11.48
CA VAL A 71 -8.31 1.97 11.34
C VAL A 71 -8.96 1.77 12.70
N THR A 72 -9.78 2.72 13.11
CA THR A 72 -10.65 2.61 14.28
C THR A 72 -12.10 2.72 13.85
N ASP A 73 -12.94 1.94 14.50
CA ASP A 73 -14.39 2.07 14.49
C ASP A 73 -14.81 2.62 15.85
N ASP A 74 -15.60 3.68 15.88
CA ASP A 74 -16.05 4.28 17.13
C ASP A 74 -16.95 3.29 17.91
N PRO A 75 -16.83 3.25 19.25
CA PRO A 75 -17.80 2.51 20.06
C PRO A 75 -19.19 3.13 19.93
N ASP A 76 -20.22 2.29 20.04
CA ASP A 76 -21.60 2.74 20.20
C ASP A 76 -22.04 2.63 21.69
N ASP A 77 -23.30 2.98 21.98
CA ASP A 77 -23.83 2.99 23.35
C ASP A 77 -23.77 1.60 24.05
N GLU A 78 -23.65 0.51 23.29
CA GLU A 78 -23.73 -0.87 23.79
C GLU A 78 -22.47 -1.70 23.50
N TRP A 79 -21.61 -1.26 22.58
CA TRP A 79 -20.50 -2.03 22.04
C TRP A 79 -19.19 -1.23 22.00
N LEU A 80 -18.10 -1.91 22.34
CA LEU A 80 -16.76 -1.37 22.15
C LEU A 80 -16.47 -1.22 20.66
N GLY A 81 -15.64 -0.23 20.32
CA GLY A 81 -15.13 -0.03 18.98
C GLY A 81 -14.15 -1.13 18.58
N SER A 82 -13.64 -1.04 17.35
CA SER A 82 -12.60 -1.93 16.85
C SER A 82 -11.36 -1.14 16.41
N LEU A 83 -10.18 -1.65 16.73
CA LEU A 83 -8.90 -1.09 16.36
C LEU A 83 -8.13 -2.10 15.53
N ARG A 84 -7.68 -1.68 14.35
CA ARG A 84 -6.82 -2.48 13.46
C ARG A 84 -5.59 -1.68 13.09
N ARG A 85 -4.40 -2.20 13.39
CA ARG A 85 -3.11 -1.58 13.02
C ARG A 85 -2.35 -2.49 12.08
N TYR A 86 -2.01 -1.99 10.90
CA TYR A 86 -1.18 -2.70 9.95
C TYR A 86 0.18 -2.02 9.83
N VAL A 87 1.24 -2.79 10.02
CA VAL A 87 2.62 -2.36 9.78
C VAL A 87 3.32 -3.44 8.94
N PRO A 88 3.93 -3.10 7.79
CA PRO A 88 4.66 -4.06 6.97
C PRO A 88 5.75 -4.74 7.80
N GLY A 89 5.84 -6.07 7.70
CA GLY A 89 6.77 -6.89 8.48
C GLY A 89 6.30 -7.27 9.89
N LEU A 90 5.41 -6.51 10.52
CA LEU A 90 4.75 -6.91 11.79
C LEU A 90 3.40 -7.59 11.55
N GLY A 91 2.71 -7.24 10.46
CA GLY A 91 1.39 -7.76 10.13
C GLY A 91 0.26 -6.92 10.70
N LEU A 92 -0.91 -7.55 10.88
CA LEU A 92 -2.12 -6.92 11.38
C LEU A 92 -2.29 -7.21 12.88
N PHE A 93 -2.43 -6.16 13.68
CA PHE A 93 -2.85 -6.21 15.07
C PHE A 93 -4.32 -5.80 15.17
N GLU A 94 -5.10 -6.53 15.96
CA GLU A 94 -6.54 -6.33 16.13
C GLU A 94 -6.90 -6.33 17.61
N ALA A 95 -7.71 -5.37 18.04
CA ALA A 95 -8.24 -5.30 19.40
C ALA A 95 -9.60 -4.57 19.42
N SER A 96 -10.36 -4.75 20.50
CA SER A 96 -11.44 -3.82 20.82
C SER A 96 -10.84 -2.50 21.30
N CYS A 97 -11.51 -1.37 21.08
CA CYS A 97 -11.06 -0.07 21.57
C CYS A 97 -12.15 0.73 22.30
N ASP A 98 -11.69 1.69 23.11
CA ASP A 98 -12.55 2.71 23.69
C ASP A 98 -12.81 3.87 22.72
N HIS A 99 -13.53 4.89 23.20
CA HIS A 99 -13.88 6.10 22.43
C HIS A 99 -12.68 6.96 22.01
N ASP A 100 -11.51 6.74 22.60
CA ASP A 100 -10.27 7.43 22.25
C ASP A 100 -9.43 6.60 21.25
N GLY A 101 -9.96 5.45 20.78
CA GLY A 101 -9.25 4.54 19.89
C GLY A 101 -8.16 3.71 20.59
N ASN A 102 -8.13 3.68 21.93
CA ASN A 102 -7.16 2.90 22.68
C ASN A 102 -7.61 1.45 22.83
N ALA A 103 -6.69 0.51 22.62
CA ALA A 103 -6.97 -0.91 22.82
C ALA A 103 -7.42 -1.19 24.27
N VAL A 104 -8.53 -1.90 24.42
CA VAL A 104 -9.06 -2.32 25.71
C VAL A 104 -9.05 -3.83 25.83
N PHE A 105 -8.79 -4.31 27.04
CA PHE A 105 -8.67 -5.72 27.36
C PHE A 105 -9.55 -6.07 28.55
N THR A 106 -10.19 -7.23 28.51
CA THR A 106 -10.95 -7.72 29.65
C THR A 106 -9.99 -8.17 30.76
N VAL A 107 -10.51 -8.29 31.99
CA VAL A 107 -9.74 -8.88 33.11
C VAL A 107 -9.24 -10.29 32.77
N ALA A 108 -10.04 -11.06 32.03
CA ALA A 108 -9.65 -12.40 31.60
C ALA A 108 -8.47 -12.36 30.63
N ASP A 109 -8.45 -11.42 29.68
CA ASP A 109 -7.33 -11.22 28.74
C ASP A 109 -6.06 -10.87 29.49
N ILE A 110 -6.11 -9.93 30.45
CA ILE A 110 -4.95 -9.55 31.26
C ILE A 110 -4.39 -10.75 32.05
N VAL A 111 -5.25 -11.56 32.66
CA VAL A 111 -4.82 -12.77 33.39
C VAL A 111 -4.16 -13.78 32.44
N ASN A 112 -4.64 -13.91 31.21
CA ASN A 112 -4.03 -14.78 30.21
C ASN A 112 -2.68 -14.23 29.73
N LEU A 113 -2.60 -12.92 29.45
CA LEU A 113 -1.39 -12.22 29.04
C LEU A 113 -0.28 -12.31 30.09
N ASP A 114 -0.60 -12.26 31.38
CA ASP A 114 0.38 -12.35 32.46
C ASP A 114 1.06 -13.74 32.53
N ARG A 115 0.45 -14.77 31.97
CA ARG A 115 1.04 -16.12 31.89
C ARG A 115 2.01 -16.27 30.72
N LEU A 116 2.00 -15.34 29.76
CA LEU A 116 2.88 -15.37 28.60
C LEU A 116 4.27 -14.83 28.94
N PRO A 117 5.33 -15.31 28.24
CA PRO A 117 6.63 -14.66 28.24
C PRO A 117 6.54 -13.19 27.84
N SER A 118 7.45 -12.35 28.34
CA SER A 118 7.40 -10.89 28.15
C SER A 118 7.30 -10.48 26.67
N ALA A 119 8.14 -11.05 25.80
CA ALA A 119 8.13 -10.73 24.37
C ALA A 119 6.77 -11.02 23.72
N ARG A 120 6.18 -12.19 24.00
CA ARG A 120 4.86 -12.55 23.48
C ARG A 120 3.77 -11.64 24.05
N ARG A 121 3.81 -11.35 25.34
CA ARG A 121 2.89 -10.42 25.99
C ARG A 121 2.91 -9.04 25.33
N GLN A 122 4.10 -8.51 25.03
CA GLN A 122 4.23 -7.22 24.36
C GLN A 122 3.61 -7.24 22.96
N THR A 123 3.84 -8.31 22.19
CA THR A 123 3.21 -8.50 20.88
C THR A 123 1.68 -8.55 20.98
N GLU A 124 1.12 -9.33 21.90
CA GLU A 124 -0.34 -9.44 22.09
C GLU A 124 -0.98 -8.14 22.61
N LEU A 125 -0.18 -7.26 23.24
CA LEU A 125 -0.62 -5.92 23.65
C LEU A 125 -0.48 -4.87 22.52
N GLY A 126 0.03 -5.25 21.34
CA GLY A 126 0.20 -4.34 20.21
C GLY A 126 1.39 -3.37 20.34
N LEU A 127 2.23 -3.48 21.38
CA LEU A 127 3.32 -2.52 21.65
C LEU A 127 4.32 -2.38 20.49
N PRO A 128 4.73 -3.45 19.78
CA PRO A 128 5.62 -3.30 18.62
C PRO A 128 5.01 -2.45 17.49
N TRP A 129 3.69 -2.46 17.33
CA TRP A 129 3.02 -1.61 16.33
C TRP A 129 3.02 -0.16 16.78
N ASP A 130 2.75 0.11 18.06
CA ASP A 130 2.80 1.47 18.62
C ASP A 130 4.20 2.08 18.50
N ASP A 131 5.23 1.32 18.88
CA ASP A 131 6.63 1.76 18.75
C ASP A 131 7.00 2.04 17.29
N ALA A 132 6.57 1.18 16.36
CA ALA A 132 6.82 1.36 14.94
C ALA A 132 6.12 2.59 14.37
N ILE A 133 4.82 2.77 14.68
CA ILE A 133 4.01 3.91 14.23
C ILE A 133 4.55 5.22 14.80
N ALA A 134 4.93 5.26 16.08
CA ALA A 134 5.49 6.46 16.71
C ALA A 134 6.81 6.93 16.08
N ALA A 135 7.54 6.04 15.40
CA ALA A 135 8.77 6.36 14.68
C ALA A 135 8.54 6.80 13.23
N MET A 136 7.31 6.71 12.71
CA MET A 136 6.99 7.07 11.33
C MET A 136 6.87 8.58 11.14
N PRO A 137 7.20 9.12 9.96
CA PRO A 137 7.08 10.53 9.67
C PRO A 137 5.60 10.96 9.60
N THR A 138 5.36 12.24 9.85
CA THR A 138 4.06 12.89 9.59
C THR A 138 4.21 13.96 8.52
N GLY A 139 3.09 14.37 7.92
CA GLY A 139 3.04 15.40 6.89
C GLY A 139 2.69 14.87 5.50
N GLU A 140 2.92 15.70 4.49
CA GLU A 140 2.51 15.39 3.12
C GLU A 140 3.56 14.54 2.38
N VAL A 141 3.10 13.50 1.69
CA VAL A 141 3.89 12.73 0.73
C VAL A 141 3.35 12.94 -0.67
N THR A 142 4.22 13.28 -1.61
CA THR A 142 3.86 13.52 -3.01
C THR A 142 4.25 12.32 -3.90
N GLU A 143 3.34 11.85 -4.73
CA GLU A 143 3.61 10.88 -5.78
C GLU A 143 4.56 11.49 -6.83
N PRO A 144 5.67 10.82 -7.17
CA PRO A 144 6.58 11.32 -8.18
C PRO A 144 5.96 11.19 -9.58
N PRO A 145 6.50 11.94 -10.57
CA PRO A 145 6.09 11.79 -11.95
C PRO A 145 6.27 10.34 -12.43
N SER A 146 5.23 9.76 -13.01
CA SER A 146 5.34 8.46 -13.68
C SER A 146 5.72 8.62 -15.15
N CYS A 147 6.35 7.58 -15.68
CA CYS A 147 6.59 7.37 -17.11
C CYS A 147 5.70 6.23 -17.60
N GLN A 148 5.45 6.16 -18.90
CA GLN A 148 4.73 5.03 -19.49
C GLN A 148 5.72 4.02 -20.03
N ALA A 149 5.68 2.77 -19.57
CA ALA A 149 6.39 1.67 -20.20
C ALA A 149 5.47 0.98 -21.20
N ARG A 150 6.01 0.65 -22.38
CA ARG A 150 5.38 -0.13 -23.42
C ARG A 150 6.16 -1.42 -23.63
N TRP A 151 5.46 -2.53 -23.73
CA TRP A 151 6.04 -3.85 -23.97
C TRP A 151 5.37 -4.54 -25.17
N GLU A 152 6.19 -5.15 -26.02
CA GLU A 152 5.77 -6.02 -27.11
C GLU A 152 6.21 -7.47 -26.80
N PRO A 153 5.33 -8.32 -26.25
CA PRO A 153 5.71 -9.66 -25.76
C PRO A 153 6.35 -10.55 -26.83
N ALA A 154 5.87 -10.44 -28.07
CA ALA A 154 6.37 -11.24 -29.20
C ALA A 154 7.83 -10.94 -29.57
N SER A 155 8.29 -9.70 -29.36
CA SER A 155 9.68 -9.29 -29.63
C SER A 155 10.51 -9.20 -28.36
N GLY A 156 9.88 -9.18 -27.18
CA GLY A 156 10.52 -8.89 -25.91
C GLY A 156 10.86 -7.40 -25.74
N CYS A 157 10.59 -6.54 -26.72
CA CYS A 157 11.01 -5.14 -26.69
C CYS A 157 10.22 -4.35 -25.64
N ILE A 158 10.94 -3.69 -24.74
CA ILE A 158 10.37 -2.76 -23.76
C ILE A 158 10.92 -1.36 -24.05
N THR A 159 10.03 -0.38 -24.07
CA THR A 159 10.38 1.04 -24.23
C THR A 159 9.73 1.83 -23.11
N VAL A 160 10.49 2.67 -22.42
CA VAL A 160 9.94 3.60 -21.43
C VAL A 160 9.89 4.98 -22.06
N HIS A 161 8.68 5.51 -22.21
CA HIS A 161 8.42 6.78 -22.86
C HIS A 161 8.89 7.95 -22.01
N ASN A 162 9.52 8.94 -22.67
CA ASN A 162 10.08 10.14 -22.05
C ASN A 162 11.08 9.88 -20.90
N ALA A 163 11.70 8.70 -20.89
CA ALA A 163 12.60 8.27 -19.81
C ALA A 163 14.09 8.47 -20.10
N GLY A 164 14.45 8.90 -21.32
CA GLY A 164 15.82 9.19 -21.72
C GLY A 164 16.39 10.45 -21.04
N PRO A 165 17.72 10.65 -21.10
CA PRO A 165 18.38 11.84 -20.54
C PRO A 165 17.89 13.15 -21.18
N ASP A 166 17.45 13.09 -22.44
CA ASP A 166 16.93 14.23 -23.19
C ASP A 166 15.39 14.28 -23.19
N GLY A 167 14.72 13.48 -22.34
CA GLY A 167 13.27 13.33 -22.34
C GLY A 167 12.72 12.54 -23.54
N GLY A 168 13.59 11.83 -24.27
CA GLY A 168 13.19 10.90 -25.34
C GLY A 168 12.79 9.52 -24.81
N ASP A 169 12.35 8.65 -25.70
CA ASP A 169 12.04 7.26 -25.38
C ASP A 169 13.32 6.46 -25.07
N LEU A 170 13.28 5.67 -24.00
CA LEU A 170 14.38 4.82 -23.57
C LEU A 170 14.08 3.36 -23.94
N PRO A 171 14.71 2.80 -24.98
CA PRO A 171 14.62 1.38 -25.25
C PRO A 171 15.41 0.59 -24.20
N LEU A 172 14.80 -0.45 -23.63
CA LEU A 172 15.45 -1.36 -22.70
C LEU A 172 15.93 -2.61 -23.42
N ALA A 173 16.82 -3.36 -22.77
CA ALA A 173 17.19 -4.69 -23.25
C ALA A 173 15.93 -5.56 -23.39
N PRO A 174 15.81 -6.38 -24.43
CA PRO A 174 14.61 -7.19 -24.62
C PRO A 174 14.43 -8.15 -23.45
N ALA A 175 13.21 -8.19 -22.90
CA ALA A 175 12.79 -9.24 -22.00
C ALA A 175 12.66 -10.57 -22.77
N SER A 176 12.62 -11.69 -22.04
CA SER A 176 12.26 -12.98 -22.64
C SER A 176 10.95 -12.87 -23.41
N VAL A 177 10.89 -13.48 -24.59
CA VAL A 177 9.66 -13.56 -25.38
C VAL A 177 8.64 -14.37 -24.59
N THR A 178 7.48 -13.78 -24.34
CA THR A 178 6.38 -14.43 -23.62
C THR A 178 5.23 -14.68 -24.61
N ALA A 179 4.63 -15.86 -24.53
CA ALA A 179 3.43 -16.17 -25.30
C ALA A 179 2.24 -15.35 -24.77
N VAL A 180 1.47 -14.78 -25.68
CA VAL A 180 0.13 -14.26 -25.42
C VAL A 180 -0.83 -15.35 -25.90
N ASP A 181 -1.77 -15.76 -25.06
CA ASP A 181 -2.76 -16.76 -25.49
C ASP A 181 -3.77 -16.16 -26.47
N ASP A 182 -4.62 -17.00 -27.07
CA ASP A 182 -5.61 -16.58 -28.07
C ASP A 182 -6.69 -15.65 -27.47
N ASP A 183 -6.83 -15.64 -26.14
CA ASP A 183 -7.74 -14.78 -25.39
C ASP A 183 -7.09 -13.43 -25.01
N GLY A 184 -5.80 -13.25 -25.32
CA GLY A 184 -5.08 -12.01 -25.07
C GLY A 184 -4.54 -11.90 -23.65
N ASN A 185 -4.42 -13.00 -22.90
CA ASN A 185 -3.79 -13.01 -21.59
C ASN A 185 -2.28 -13.14 -21.69
N LEU A 186 -1.59 -12.42 -20.81
CA LEU A 186 -0.15 -12.39 -20.71
C LEU A 186 0.31 -13.52 -19.78
N ALA A 187 1.01 -14.52 -20.31
CA ALA A 187 1.31 -15.74 -19.55
C ALA A 187 2.21 -15.50 -18.32
N ASP A 188 3.21 -14.62 -18.44
CA ASP A 188 4.08 -14.23 -17.33
C ASP A 188 4.76 -12.87 -17.59
N PRO A 189 4.36 -11.79 -16.89
CA PRO A 189 5.02 -10.49 -16.99
C PRO A 189 6.34 -10.38 -16.20
N ALA A 190 6.71 -11.37 -15.39
CA ALA A 190 7.85 -11.26 -14.46
C ALA A 190 9.19 -10.98 -15.18
N ALA A 191 9.36 -11.48 -16.40
CA ALA A 191 10.54 -11.19 -17.20
C ALA A 191 10.63 -9.69 -17.58
N ALA A 192 9.49 -9.08 -17.94
CA ALA A 192 9.43 -7.65 -18.26
C ALA A 192 9.67 -6.80 -17.01
N ASP A 193 9.10 -7.20 -15.87
CA ASP A 193 9.29 -6.53 -14.59
C ASP A 193 10.76 -6.60 -14.13
N THR A 194 11.44 -7.73 -14.35
CA THR A 194 12.87 -7.91 -14.06
C THR A 194 13.74 -6.97 -14.90
N VAL A 195 13.40 -6.80 -16.19
CA VAL A 195 14.10 -5.86 -17.08
C VAL A 195 13.89 -4.41 -16.63
N LEU A 196 12.65 -4.02 -16.31
CA LEU A 196 12.35 -2.70 -15.77
C LEU A 196 13.15 -2.42 -14.49
N ALA A 197 13.12 -3.36 -13.54
CA ALA A 197 13.85 -3.24 -12.28
C ALA A 197 15.37 -3.11 -12.50
N SER A 198 15.93 -3.91 -13.39
CA SER A 198 17.36 -3.85 -13.74
C SER A 198 17.76 -2.53 -14.41
N ALA A 199 16.80 -1.88 -15.08
CA ALA A 199 16.97 -0.56 -15.68
C ALA A 199 16.67 0.61 -14.71
N GLY A 200 16.36 0.33 -13.44
CA GLY A 200 16.10 1.35 -12.43
C GLY A 200 14.65 1.86 -12.44
N PHE A 201 13.70 1.07 -12.93
CA PHE A 201 12.27 1.40 -12.91
C PHE A 201 11.49 0.47 -11.99
N LEU A 202 10.49 1.01 -11.31
CA LEU A 202 9.51 0.28 -10.52
C LEU A 202 8.15 0.35 -11.22
N ARG A 203 7.49 -0.79 -11.40
CA ARG A 203 6.15 -0.85 -11.99
C ARG A 203 5.10 -0.30 -11.00
N ALA A 204 4.22 0.58 -11.48
CA ALA A 204 3.15 1.17 -10.71
C ALA A 204 1.87 0.32 -10.73
N ASN A 205 1.46 -0.11 -11.93
CA ASN A 205 0.18 -0.76 -12.19
C ASN A 205 0.39 -2.13 -12.84
N GLU A 206 -0.68 -2.91 -12.99
CA GLU A 206 -0.63 -4.09 -13.85
C GLU A 206 -0.35 -3.71 -15.31
N TRP A 207 0.04 -4.71 -16.10
CA TRP A 207 0.18 -4.53 -17.55
C TRP A 207 -1.22 -4.54 -18.17
N GLU A 208 -1.51 -3.52 -18.99
CA GLU A 208 -2.78 -3.39 -19.69
C GLU A 208 -2.58 -3.47 -21.21
N ALA A 209 -3.43 -4.26 -21.89
CA ALA A 209 -3.41 -4.36 -23.34
C ALA A 209 -3.82 -3.04 -23.99
N GLN A 210 -2.97 -2.51 -24.87
CA GLN A 210 -3.19 -1.23 -25.58
C GLN A 210 -3.90 -1.40 -26.92
N ASN A 211 -4.10 -2.64 -27.37
CA ASN A 211 -4.81 -2.92 -28.61
C ASN A 211 -5.61 -4.21 -28.51
N VAL A 212 -6.63 -4.32 -29.37
CA VAL A 212 -7.51 -5.49 -29.46
C VAL A 212 -6.79 -6.79 -29.83
N THR A 213 -5.58 -6.70 -30.36
CA THR A 213 -4.75 -7.86 -30.70
C THR A 213 -3.87 -8.34 -29.55
N CYS A 214 -3.90 -7.64 -28.41
CA CYS A 214 -3.08 -7.91 -27.21
C CYS A 214 -1.57 -8.05 -27.52
N ARG A 215 -1.09 -7.38 -28.58
CA ARG A 215 0.31 -7.41 -29.03
C ARG A 215 1.18 -6.35 -28.36
N VAL A 216 0.54 -5.33 -27.81
CA VAL A 216 1.20 -4.21 -27.14
C VAL A 216 0.54 -4.05 -25.79
N TRP A 217 1.37 -4.00 -24.77
CA TRP A 217 0.97 -3.79 -23.39
C TRP A 217 1.61 -2.50 -22.90
N ALA A 218 0.96 -1.81 -21.97
CA ALA A 218 1.55 -0.68 -21.30
C ALA A 218 1.27 -0.72 -19.81
N THR A 219 2.13 -0.07 -19.05
CA THR A 219 1.95 0.18 -17.62
C THR A 219 2.62 1.50 -17.26
N SER A 220 2.22 2.06 -16.13
CA SER A 220 2.93 3.20 -15.54
C SER A 220 4.14 2.68 -14.76
N VAL A 221 5.26 3.40 -14.81
CA VAL A 221 6.48 3.08 -14.08
C VAL A 221 7.06 4.33 -13.44
N TYR A 222 7.73 4.16 -12.31
CA TYR A 222 8.49 5.22 -11.64
C TYR A 222 9.97 4.95 -11.79
N ARG A 223 10.78 6.01 -11.89
CA ARG A 223 12.24 5.86 -11.76
C ARG A 223 12.57 5.67 -10.29
N ILE A 224 13.35 4.66 -9.96
CA ILE A 224 13.75 4.37 -8.58
C ILE A 224 14.55 5.54 -7.99
N ALA A 225 15.34 6.23 -8.80
CA ALA A 225 16.09 7.42 -8.38
C ALA A 225 15.19 8.58 -7.90
N ASP A 226 13.94 8.65 -8.38
CA ASP A 226 12.99 9.71 -8.05
C ASP A 226 12.14 9.38 -6.82
N LEU A 227 12.20 8.13 -6.32
CA LEU A 227 11.42 7.68 -5.16
C LEU A 227 12.00 8.15 -3.82
N GLY A 228 13.22 8.71 -3.82
CA GLY A 228 13.95 9.07 -2.61
C GLY A 228 14.35 7.85 -1.77
N GLU A 229 15.13 8.09 -0.70
CA GLU A 229 15.33 7.08 0.34
C GLU A 229 14.05 7.01 1.16
N PHE A 230 13.14 6.10 0.80
CA PHE A 230 12.03 5.80 1.67
C PHE A 230 12.54 4.98 2.85
N PRO A 231 12.30 5.40 4.10
CA PRO A 231 12.60 4.58 5.25
C PRO A 231 11.63 3.39 5.22
N VAL A 232 12.01 2.35 4.48
CA VAL A 232 11.45 1.02 4.73
C VAL A 232 11.80 0.75 6.18
N PRO A 233 10.83 0.49 7.07
CA PRO A 233 11.15 -0.03 8.38
C PRO A 233 11.94 -1.32 8.13
N LEU A 234 13.26 -1.24 8.25
CA LEU A 234 14.11 -2.41 8.37
C LEU A 234 13.71 -3.02 9.71
N VAL A 235 12.64 -3.79 9.70
CA VAL A 235 12.44 -4.78 10.74
C VAL A 235 13.51 -5.82 10.45
N GLU A 236 14.74 -5.55 10.92
CA GLU A 236 15.66 -6.62 11.29
C GLU A 236 14.94 -7.42 12.38
N LEU A 237 14.04 -8.33 11.97
CA LEU A 237 13.62 -9.46 12.78
C LEU A 237 14.88 -10.32 12.94
N ARG A 238 15.77 -9.89 13.83
CA ARG A 238 16.79 -10.74 14.40
C ARG A 238 16.04 -11.84 15.11
N GLU A 239 16.08 -13.04 14.52
CA GLU A 239 15.78 -14.28 15.19
C GLU A 239 16.41 -14.27 16.60
N ARG A 240 15.57 -14.16 17.63
CA ARG A 240 15.91 -14.41 19.02
C ARG A 240 14.71 -15.03 19.74
#